data_AF-A0A3N5L2Z6-F1
#
_entry.id   AF-A0A3N5L2Z6-F1
#
_cell.length_a   1.000
_cell.length_b   1.000
_cell.length_c   1.000
_cell.angle_alpha   90.00
_cell.angle_beta   90.00
_cell.angle_gamma   90.00
#
_symmetry.space_group_name_H-M   'P 1'
#
loop_
_entity.id
_entity.type
_entity.pdbx_description
1 polymer ?
#
loop_
_entity_poly.entity_id
_entity_poly.type
_entity_poly.pdbx_seq_one_letter_code
_entity_poly.pdbx_strand_id
1 'polypeptide(L)'
;MGRKRENGQSPERGKWRTRIAYAAYGAAVLALVVAGLVVYNRVDQLLAEDPRFRLAEPSADGGDRPALRIEGAAYTSHQKIIDTFAPDLGRSLYLLPLAERRRSLLEIDWVRDATVSRLWPDRLAVRIVERTPVAFVQLPQPGSPASSFGVALIDAEGVILEQPPHAKFSL
;
A
#
# COMPACT_ATOMS: atom_id res chain seq x y z
N MET A 1 16.41 74.06 55.91
CA MET A 1 15.77 72.73 55.96
C MET A 1 15.49 72.26 54.52
N GLY A 2 15.81 71.09 53.99
CA GLY A 2 16.43 69.87 54.54
C GLY A 2 15.66 68.58 54.17
N ARG A 3 15.82 68.06 52.93
CA ARG A 3 15.46 66.70 52.41
C ARG A 3 13.97 66.27 52.56
N LYS A 4 13.39 65.27 51.90
CA LYS A 4 13.84 64.05 51.21
C LYS A 4 12.68 63.56 50.31
N ARG A 5 13.02 62.86 49.23
CA ARG A 5 12.13 62.20 48.28
C ARG A 5 11.34 61.07 48.93
N GLU A 6 10.17 60.74 48.38
CA GLU A 6 9.77 59.33 48.24
C GLU A 6 8.96 59.09 46.95
N ASN A 7 9.68 58.53 45.98
CA ASN A 7 9.16 57.67 44.92
C ASN A 7 8.47 56.45 45.57
N GLY A 8 7.21 56.18 45.21
CA GLY A 8 6.54 54.90 45.45
C GLY A 8 6.01 54.35 44.14
N GLN A 9 6.89 53.70 43.39
CA GLN A 9 6.56 52.96 42.16
C GLN A 9 5.39 51.99 42.40
N SER A 10 4.39 52.02 41.52
CA SER A 10 3.46 50.89 41.33
C SER A 10 3.76 50.22 39.98
N PRO A 11 4.65 49.21 39.91
CA PRO A 11 4.98 48.54 38.65
C PRO A 11 4.10 47.30 38.37
N GLU A 12 3.04 47.05 39.16
CA GLU A 12 2.32 45.77 39.15
C GLU A 12 1.21 45.67 38.08
N ARG A 13 0.53 46.78 37.74
CA ARG A 13 -0.61 46.77 36.80
C ARG A 13 -0.24 46.47 35.35
N GLY A 14 1.01 46.70 34.93
CA GLY A 14 1.47 46.34 33.58
C GLY A 14 1.79 44.85 33.45
N LYS A 15 2.41 44.27 34.48
CA LYS A 15 2.88 42.88 34.50
C LYS A 15 1.75 41.86 34.52
N TRP A 16 0.61 42.19 35.14
CA TRP A 16 -0.55 41.29 35.18
C TRP A 16 -1.22 41.15 33.81
N ARG A 17 -1.33 42.23 33.03
CA ARG A 17 -1.92 42.21 31.68
C ARG A 17 -1.06 41.41 30.72
N THR A 18 0.26 41.53 30.81
CA THR A 18 1.19 40.73 30.00
C THR A 18 1.14 39.25 30.38
N ARG A 19 1.02 38.91 31.67
CA ARG A 19 0.84 37.50 32.11
C ARG A 19 -0.44 36.90 31.57
N ILE A 20 -1.56 37.64 31.60
CA ILE A 20 -2.83 37.21 31.02
C ILE A 20 -2.70 37.03 29.50
N ALA A 21 -2.04 37.96 28.81
CA ALA A 21 -1.82 37.85 27.37
C ALA A 21 -1.00 36.61 26.99
N TYR A 22 0.07 36.29 27.73
CA TYR A 22 0.84 35.06 27.51
C TYR A 22 0.04 33.80 27.84
N ALA A 23 -0.79 33.82 28.88
CA ALA A 23 -1.67 32.70 29.21
C ALA A 23 -2.73 32.47 28.11
N ALA A 24 -3.35 33.55 27.60
CA ALA A 24 -4.31 33.47 26.50
C ALA A 24 -3.66 32.98 25.20
N TYR A 25 -2.44 33.46 24.89
CA TYR A 25 -1.66 32.97 23.75
C TYR A 25 -1.33 31.48 23.91
N GLY A 26 -0.85 31.07 25.09
CA GLY A 26 -0.59 29.66 25.39
C GLY A 26 -1.83 28.78 25.25
N ALA A 27 -2.99 29.25 25.73
CA ALA A 27 -4.26 28.56 25.58
C ALA A 27 -4.70 28.45 24.11
N ALA A 28 -4.51 29.51 23.31
CA ALA A 28 -4.81 29.50 21.88
C ALA A 28 -3.90 28.51 21.12
N VAL A 29 -2.61 28.51 21.41
CA VAL A 29 -1.65 27.54 20.85
C VAL A 29 -2.04 26.12 21.24
N LEU A 30 -2.37 25.89 22.52
CA LEU A 30 -2.82 24.59 22.99
C LEU A 30 -4.10 24.13 22.29
N ALA A 31 -5.08 25.03 22.12
CA ALA A 31 -6.32 24.73 21.41
C ALA A 31 -6.06 24.34 19.94
N LEU A 32 -5.12 25.02 19.26
CA LEU A 32 -4.71 24.66 17.89
C LEU A 32 -4.04 23.28 17.83
N VAL A 33 -3.17 22.97 18.79
CA VAL A 33 -2.53 21.64 18.88
C VAL A 33 -3.58 20.55 19.12
N VAL A 34 -4.51 20.77 20.04
CA VAL A 34 -5.60 19.82 20.33
C VAL A 34 -6.51 19.65 19.12
N ALA A 35 -6.90 20.74 18.46
CA ALA A 35 -7.70 20.69 17.25
C ALA A 35 -6.98 19.90 16.13
N GLY A 36 -5.68 20.13 15.94
CA GLY A 36 -4.86 19.37 15.00
C GLY A 36 -4.84 17.87 15.31
N LEU A 37 -4.68 17.50 16.58
CA LEU A 37 -4.71 16.09 17.01
C LEU A 37 -6.08 15.44 16.79
N VAL A 38 -7.17 16.17 17.07
CA VAL A 38 -8.54 15.69 16.82
C VAL A 38 -8.75 15.47 15.32
N VAL A 39 -8.36 16.43 14.47
CA VAL A 39 -8.46 16.31 13.01
C VAL A 39 -7.65 15.11 12.51
N TYR A 40 -6.41 14.95 12.96
CA TYR A 40 -5.55 13.82 12.61
C TYR A 40 -6.22 12.47 12.92
N ASN A 41 -6.71 12.29 14.16
CA ASN A 41 -7.36 11.04 14.57
C ASN A 41 -8.65 10.77 13.78
N ARG A 42 -9.42 11.80 13.44
CA ARG A 42 -10.63 11.63 12.63
C ARG A 42 -10.30 11.21 11.20
N VAL A 43 -9.26 11.78 10.59
CA VAL A 43 -8.83 11.39 9.24
C VAL A 43 -8.33 9.95 9.24
N ASP A 44 -7.54 9.54 10.23
CA ASP A 44 -7.02 8.17 10.32
C ASP A 44 -8.15 7.14 10.46
N GLN A 45 -9.13 7.40 11.34
CA GLN A 45 -10.34 6.57 11.48
C GLN A 45 -11.15 6.50 10.18
N LEU A 46 -11.35 7.64 9.51
CA LEU A 46 -12.09 7.68 8.24
C LEU A 46 -11.38 6.87 7.15
N LEU A 47 -10.06 7.01 7.01
CA LEU A 47 -9.29 6.25 6.03
C LEU A 47 -9.32 4.74 6.35
N ALA A 48 -9.31 4.36 7.63
CA ALA A 48 -9.30 2.96 8.05
C ALA A 48 -10.68 2.27 7.95
N GLU A 49 -11.77 2.96 8.31
CA GLU A 49 -13.07 2.31 8.50
C GLU A 49 -14.06 2.53 7.36
N ASP A 50 -13.95 3.66 6.64
CA ASP A 50 -14.95 4.10 5.68
C ASP A 50 -15.04 3.13 4.48
N PRO A 51 -16.26 2.67 4.12
CA PRO A 51 -16.47 1.77 2.99
C PRO A 51 -15.88 2.26 1.66
N ARG A 52 -15.77 3.57 1.46
CA ARG A 52 -15.26 4.17 0.20
C ARG A 52 -13.79 3.86 -0.09
N PHE A 53 -13.01 3.50 0.93
CA PHE A 53 -11.59 3.15 0.79
C PHE A 53 -11.36 1.64 0.77
N ARG A 54 -12.42 0.84 0.89
CA ARG A 54 -12.27 -0.62 0.87
C ARG A 54 -11.96 -1.08 -0.53
N LEU A 55 -10.98 -2.00 -0.63
CA LEU A 55 -10.69 -2.66 -1.89
C LEU A 55 -11.94 -3.45 -2.30
N ALA A 56 -12.56 -3.04 -3.42
CA ALA A 56 -13.81 -3.63 -3.87
C ALA A 56 -13.63 -5.12 -4.17
N GLU A 57 -14.61 -5.93 -3.77
CA GLU A 57 -14.63 -7.34 -4.17
C GLU A 57 -14.90 -7.44 -5.68
N PRO A 58 -14.28 -8.41 -6.38
CA PRO A 58 -14.65 -8.72 -7.75
C PRO A 58 -16.15 -9.04 -7.80
N SER A 59 -16.95 -8.08 -8.26
CA SER A 59 -18.41 -8.22 -8.24
C SER A 59 -18.83 -9.29 -9.25
N ALA A 60 -19.64 -10.27 -8.82
CA ALA A 60 -20.19 -11.31 -9.68
C ALA A 60 -21.02 -10.74 -10.84
N ASP A 61 -21.54 -9.52 -10.70
CA ASP A 61 -22.36 -8.81 -11.68
C ASP A 61 -21.55 -8.12 -12.80
N GLY A 62 -20.22 -8.32 -12.88
CA GLY A 62 -19.43 -7.80 -14.01
C GLY A 62 -19.37 -6.28 -14.08
N GLY A 63 -19.32 -5.60 -12.93
CA GLY A 63 -19.11 -4.16 -12.88
C GLY A 63 -17.91 -3.73 -13.72
N ASP A 64 -18.08 -2.67 -14.51
CA ASP A 64 -17.20 -2.23 -15.60
C ASP A 64 -15.79 -1.76 -15.16
N ARG A 65 -15.45 -1.89 -13.87
CA ARG A 65 -14.20 -1.39 -13.27
C ARG A 65 -13.65 -2.37 -12.23
N PRO A 66 -12.64 -3.20 -12.57
CA PRO A 66 -12.04 -4.11 -11.60
C PRO A 66 -11.28 -3.34 -10.51
N ALA A 67 -11.35 -3.84 -9.27
CA ALA A 67 -10.61 -3.30 -8.13
C ALA A 67 -9.09 -3.37 -8.33
N LEU A 68 -8.64 -4.38 -9.08
CA LEU A 68 -7.26 -4.55 -9.51
C LEU A 68 -7.14 -4.23 -11.00
N ARG A 69 -6.30 -3.24 -11.31
CA ARG A 69 -5.84 -2.97 -12.67
C ARG A 69 -4.51 -3.69 -12.88
N ILE A 70 -4.55 -4.78 -13.63
CA ILE A 70 -3.37 -5.62 -13.92
C ILE A 70 -2.80 -5.22 -15.28
N GLU A 71 -1.50 -4.98 -15.35
CA GLU A 71 -0.76 -4.62 -16.56
C GLU A 71 0.47 -5.51 -16.70
N GLY A 72 0.82 -5.91 -17.93
CA GLY A 72 2.05 -6.67 -18.22
C GLY A 72 2.00 -8.17 -17.91
N ALA A 73 0.82 -8.72 -17.60
CA ALA A 73 0.63 -10.16 -17.37
C ALA A 73 0.12 -10.85 -18.66
N ALA A 74 1.01 -11.17 -19.61
CA ALA A 74 0.62 -11.85 -20.86
C ALA A 74 0.53 -13.37 -20.68
N TYR A 75 1.49 -13.97 -19.95
CA TYR A 75 1.57 -15.41 -19.69
C TYR A 75 1.26 -15.76 -18.22
N THR A 76 1.44 -14.80 -17.32
CA THR A 76 1.12 -14.95 -15.90
C THR A 76 -0.39 -15.09 -15.73
N SER A 77 -0.82 -16.10 -14.99
CA SER A 77 -2.24 -16.32 -14.69
C SER A 77 -2.83 -15.13 -13.94
N HIS A 78 -3.83 -14.49 -14.55
CA HIS A 78 -4.57 -13.40 -13.90
C HIS A 78 -5.24 -13.87 -12.61
N GLN A 79 -5.74 -15.11 -12.58
CA GLN A 79 -6.33 -15.69 -11.38
C GLN A 79 -5.29 -15.79 -10.25
N LYS A 80 -4.08 -16.28 -10.53
CA LYS A 80 -2.99 -16.39 -9.54
C LYS A 80 -2.60 -15.01 -8.98
N ILE A 81 -2.62 -13.97 -9.84
CA ILE A 81 -2.44 -12.57 -9.40
C ILE A 81 -3.59 -12.13 -8.49
N ILE A 82 -4.85 -12.33 -8.87
CA ILE A 82 -6.03 -11.94 -8.08
C ILE A 82 -6.04 -12.67 -6.72
N ASP A 83 -5.76 -13.97 -6.71
CA ASP A 83 -5.72 -14.80 -5.50
C ASP A 83 -4.68 -14.29 -4.50
N THR A 84 -3.58 -13.71 -5.00
CA THR A 84 -2.56 -13.04 -4.17
C THR A 84 -3.14 -11.89 -3.35
N PHE A 85 -4.22 -11.24 -3.81
CA PHE A 85 -4.89 -10.14 -3.11
C PHE A 85 -6.21 -10.55 -2.44
N ALA A 86 -6.68 -11.78 -2.61
CA ALA A 86 -7.92 -12.28 -2.00
C ALA A 86 -8.03 -12.00 -0.50
N PRO A 87 -6.97 -12.14 0.34
CA PRO A 87 -7.08 -11.88 1.77
C PRO A 87 -7.22 -10.39 2.15
N ASP A 88 -7.05 -9.47 1.20
CA ASP A 88 -7.21 -8.03 1.41
C ASP A 88 -8.51 -7.47 0.85
N LEU A 89 -9.32 -8.29 0.18
CA LEU A 89 -10.63 -7.88 -0.31
C LEU A 89 -11.50 -7.42 0.88
N GLY A 90 -12.23 -6.32 0.68
CA GLY A 90 -13.05 -5.70 1.72
C GLY A 90 -12.27 -4.96 2.81
N ARG A 91 -10.93 -5.02 2.84
CA ARG A 91 -10.11 -4.20 3.75
C ARG A 91 -9.87 -2.82 3.18
N SER A 92 -9.62 -1.85 4.06
CA SER A 92 -9.23 -0.50 3.62
C SER A 92 -7.89 -0.53 2.88
N LEU A 93 -7.87 0.11 1.71
CA LEU A 93 -6.70 0.33 0.87
C LEU A 93 -5.58 1.05 1.64
N TYR A 94 -5.95 1.91 2.60
CA TYR A 94 -5.01 2.61 3.48
C TYR A 94 -4.16 1.62 4.29
N LEU A 95 -4.76 0.55 4.79
CA LEU A 95 -4.12 -0.45 5.67
C LEU A 95 -3.43 -1.58 4.90
N LEU A 96 -3.56 -1.63 3.58
CA LEU A 96 -3.09 -2.75 2.77
C LEU A 96 -1.55 -2.86 2.73
N PRO A 97 -0.94 -4.02 3.06
CA PRO A 97 0.50 -4.16 3.08
C PRO A 97 1.08 -4.37 1.66
N LEU A 98 1.25 -3.30 0.89
CA LEU A 98 1.69 -3.39 -0.52
C LEU A 98 3.02 -4.13 -0.71
N ALA A 99 3.97 -3.93 0.20
CA ALA A 99 5.29 -4.57 0.12
C ALA A 99 5.18 -6.09 0.26
N GLU A 100 4.27 -6.55 1.12
CA GLU A 100 4.03 -7.98 1.31
C GLU A 100 3.36 -8.58 0.07
N ARG A 101 2.35 -7.90 -0.48
CA ARG A 101 1.71 -8.35 -1.73
C ARG A 101 2.67 -8.36 -2.90
N ARG A 102 3.57 -7.38 -2.98
CA ARG A 102 4.65 -7.41 -3.97
C ARG A 102 5.51 -8.66 -3.81
N ARG A 103 5.90 -9.03 -2.58
CA ARG A 103 6.70 -10.26 -2.34
C ARG A 103 5.93 -11.50 -2.79
N SER A 104 4.66 -11.64 -2.40
CA SER A 104 3.84 -12.76 -2.84
C SER A 104 3.68 -12.84 -4.36
N LEU A 105 3.62 -11.70 -5.07
CA LEU A 105 3.63 -11.70 -6.54
C LEU A 105 4.94 -12.22 -7.14
N LEU A 106 6.09 -11.96 -6.49
CA LEU A 106 7.39 -12.46 -6.94
C LEU A 106 7.59 -13.96 -6.71
N GLU A 107 6.73 -14.60 -5.90
CA GLU A 107 6.72 -16.06 -5.73
C GLU A 107 6.04 -16.79 -6.91
N ILE A 108 5.35 -16.05 -7.78
CA ILE A 108 4.81 -16.60 -9.00
C ILE A 108 5.95 -16.76 -9.99
N ASP A 109 6.27 -18.00 -10.40
CA ASP A 109 7.43 -18.32 -11.23
C ASP A 109 7.59 -17.40 -12.45
N TRP A 110 6.51 -17.11 -13.17
CA TRP A 110 6.50 -16.24 -14.36
C TRP A 110 6.86 -14.77 -14.10
N VAL A 111 6.80 -14.32 -12.85
CA VAL A 111 7.02 -12.92 -12.47
C VAL A 111 8.51 -12.72 -12.19
N ARG A 112 9.13 -11.85 -12.97
CA ARG A 112 10.50 -11.38 -12.74
C ARG A 112 10.52 -10.23 -11.74
N ASP A 113 9.60 -9.27 -11.94
CA ASP A 113 9.42 -8.13 -11.06
C ASP A 113 7.94 -7.72 -11.02
N ALA A 114 7.54 -7.07 -9.93
CA ALA A 114 6.18 -6.58 -9.74
C ALA A 114 6.21 -5.21 -9.05
N THR A 115 5.32 -4.33 -9.49
CA THR A 115 5.04 -3.04 -8.83
C THR A 115 3.58 -2.99 -8.44
N VAL A 116 3.32 -2.71 -7.15
CA VAL A 116 1.97 -2.56 -6.61
C VAL A 116 1.81 -1.13 -6.12
N SER A 117 0.80 -0.42 -6.60
CA SER A 117 0.53 0.97 -6.26
C SER A 117 -0.94 1.21 -5.95
N ARG A 118 -1.21 2.17 -5.06
CA ARG A 118 -2.58 2.56 -4.70
C ARG A 118 -3.14 3.52 -5.73
N LEU A 119 -4.31 3.19 -6.25
CA LEU A 119 -5.14 4.08 -7.04
C LEU A 119 -6.34 4.49 -6.17
N TRP A 120 -6.22 5.62 -5.49
CA TRP A 120 -7.27 6.11 -4.61
C TRP A 120 -8.59 6.36 -5.39
N PRO A 121 -9.74 6.14 -4.73
CA PRO A 121 -9.89 5.80 -3.31
C PRO A 121 -9.80 4.30 -2.98
N ASP A 122 -10.03 3.40 -3.94
CA ASP A 122 -10.49 2.02 -3.70
C ASP A 122 -9.82 0.96 -4.60
N ARG A 123 -8.76 1.33 -5.34
CA ARG A 123 -8.17 0.46 -6.37
C ARG A 123 -6.67 0.25 -6.19
N LEU A 124 -6.18 -0.80 -6.83
CA LEU A 124 -4.75 -1.11 -6.96
C LEU A 124 -4.36 -1.16 -8.44
N ALA A 125 -3.20 -0.57 -8.76
CA ALA A 125 -2.50 -0.84 -10.00
C ALA A 125 -1.38 -1.85 -9.72
N VAL A 126 -1.43 -2.96 -10.43
CA VAL A 126 -0.46 -4.06 -10.38
C VAL A 126 0.20 -4.15 -11.74
N ARG A 127 1.49 -3.81 -11.79
CA ARG A 127 2.31 -3.93 -12.98
C ARG A 127 3.25 -5.11 -12.82
N ILE A 128 3.16 -6.06 -13.74
CA ILE A 128 3.98 -7.26 -13.79
C ILE A 128 5.02 -7.12 -14.89
N VAL A 129 6.24 -7.55 -14.58
CA VAL A 129 7.30 -7.78 -15.55
C VAL A 129 7.54 -9.28 -15.61
N GLU A 130 7.26 -9.88 -16.75
CA GLU A 130 7.37 -11.32 -16.93
C GLU A 130 8.81 -11.75 -17.25
N ARG A 131 9.11 -13.00 -16.91
CA ARG A 131 10.35 -13.67 -17.30
C ARG A 131 10.31 -14.03 -18.78
N THR A 132 11.49 -14.04 -19.38
CA THR A 132 11.67 -14.46 -20.78
C THR A 132 12.32 -15.84 -20.79
N PRO A 133 11.63 -16.88 -21.30
CA PRO A 133 12.23 -18.20 -21.41
C PRO A 133 13.34 -18.18 -22.46
N VAL A 134 14.43 -18.89 -22.19
CA VAL A 134 15.59 -19.01 -23.10
C VAL A 134 15.81 -20.44 -23.59
N ALA A 135 15.26 -21.43 -22.89
CA ALA A 135 15.34 -22.83 -23.29
C ALA A 135 14.14 -23.65 -22.79
N PHE A 136 13.97 -24.82 -23.40
CA PHE A 136 13.11 -25.89 -22.88
C PHE A 136 13.92 -26.85 -22.01
N VAL A 137 13.29 -27.38 -20.97
CA VAL A 137 13.89 -28.39 -20.08
C VAL A 137 12.93 -29.57 -19.93
N GLN A 138 13.49 -30.77 -19.78
CA GLN A 138 12.73 -31.98 -19.48
C GLN A 138 12.90 -32.30 -18.00
N LEU A 139 11.79 -32.32 -17.26
CA LEU A 139 11.76 -32.65 -15.83
C LEU A 139 11.03 -33.98 -15.62
N PRO A 140 11.52 -34.85 -14.72
CA PRO A 140 10.76 -36.03 -14.32
C PRO A 140 9.37 -35.64 -13.82
N GLN A 141 8.31 -36.27 -14.32
CA GLN A 141 6.96 -35.98 -13.86
C GLN A 141 6.67 -36.68 -12.52
N PRO A 142 6.29 -35.94 -11.46
CA PRO A 142 5.89 -36.53 -10.19
C PRO A 142 4.70 -37.48 -10.39
N GLY A 143 4.79 -38.69 -9.83
CA GLY A 143 3.71 -39.68 -9.91
C GLY A 143 3.56 -40.40 -11.25
N SER A 144 4.47 -40.18 -12.20
CA SER A 144 4.52 -40.89 -13.49
C SER A 144 5.65 -41.94 -13.52
N PRO A 145 5.62 -42.92 -14.45
CA PRO A 145 6.72 -43.87 -14.62
C PRO A 145 8.05 -43.15 -14.81
N ALA A 146 9.17 -43.74 -14.36
CA ALA A 146 10.50 -43.13 -14.43
C ALA A 146 10.99 -42.72 -15.84
N SER A 147 10.25 -43.12 -16.89
CA SER A 147 10.48 -42.75 -18.29
C SER A 147 9.64 -41.55 -18.78
N SER A 148 8.79 -40.97 -17.94
CA SER A 148 7.91 -39.86 -18.31
C SER A 148 8.50 -38.52 -17.89
N PHE A 149 8.78 -37.67 -18.88
CA PHE A 149 9.32 -36.33 -18.69
C PHE A 149 8.31 -35.29 -19.14
N GLY A 150 8.10 -34.27 -18.31
CA GLY A 150 7.33 -33.08 -18.64
C GLY A 150 8.24 -32.02 -19.24
N VAL A 151 7.74 -31.28 -20.22
CA VAL A 151 8.44 -30.12 -20.77
C VAL A 151 8.10 -28.90 -19.94
N ALA A 152 9.13 -28.21 -19.47
CA ALA A 152 9.03 -26.89 -18.84
C ALA A 152 9.95 -25.90 -19.57
N LEU A 153 9.82 -24.63 -19.22
CA LEU A 153 10.68 -23.57 -19.72
C LEU A 153 11.67 -23.17 -18.62
N ILE A 154 12.83 -22.62 -19.01
CA ILE A 154 13.79 -22.02 -18.09
C ILE A 154 14.21 -20.65 -18.61
N ASP A 155 14.38 -19.70 -17.70
CA ASP A 155 14.89 -18.36 -18.01
C ASP A 155 16.42 -18.27 -17.88
N ALA A 156 16.98 -17.09 -18.15
CA ALA A 156 18.42 -16.85 -18.07
C ALA A 156 18.96 -16.89 -16.63
N GLU A 157 18.11 -16.67 -15.64
CA GLU A 157 18.41 -16.71 -14.21
C GLU A 157 18.28 -18.11 -13.60
N GLY A 158 17.88 -19.12 -14.39
CA GLY A 158 17.76 -20.51 -13.98
C GLY A 158 16.44 -20.88 -13.30
N VAL A 159 15.42 -20.03 -13.39
CA VAL A 159 14.08 -20.29 -12.83
C VAL A 159 13.27 -21.12 -13.83
N ILE A 160 12.65 -22.19 -13.33
CA ILE A 160 11.77 -23.06 -14.11
C ILE A 160 10.39 -22.40 -14.18
N LEU A 161 9.83 -22.29 -15.39
CA LEU A 161 8.52 -21.69 -15.65
C LEU A 161 7.54 -22.75 -16.13
N GLU A 162 6.33 -22.72 -15.56
CA GLU A 162 5.20 -23.55 -16.02
C GLU A 162 4.83 -23.19 -17.47
N GLN A 163 4.52 -24.16 -18.31
CA GLN A 163 4.10 -23.85 -19.67
C GLN A 163 2.65 -23.28 -19.68
N PRO A 164 2.41 -22.07 -20.22
CA PRO A 164 1.08 -21.52 -20.30
C PRO A 164 0.23 -22.34 -21.30
N PRO A 165 -1.07 -22.58 -21.05
CA PRO A 165 -1.91 -23.48 -21.85
C PRO A 165 -1.99 -23.19 -23.35
N HIS A 166 -1.74 -21.94 -23.76
CA HIS A 166 -1.95 -21.45 -25.12
C HIS A 166 -0.75 -20.70 -25.72
N ALA A 167 0.42 -20.74 -25.06
CA ALA A 167 1.59 -20.02 -25.54
C ALA A 167 2.40 -20.86 -26.54
N LYS A 168 2.63 -20.31 -27.74
CA LYS A 168 3.56 -20.87 -28.72
C LYS A 168 4.90 -20.16 -28.59
N PHE A 169 5.93 -20.89 -28.17
CA PHE A 169 7.30 -20.37 -28.12
C PHE A 169 8.11 -20.95 -29.28
N SER A 170 8.73 -20.08 -30.08
CA SER A 170 9.80 -20.43 -31.01
C SER A 170 11.09 -19.84 -30.43
N LEU A 171 11.91 -20.69 -29.81
CA LEU A 171 13.22 -20.34 -29.27
C LEU A 171 14.30 -20.58 -30.33
#